data_AF-A0AAU8BMW3-F1
#
_entry.id   AF-A0AAU8BMW3-F1
#
_cell.length_a   1.000
_cell.length_b   1.000
_cell.length_c   1.000
_cell.angle_alpha   90.00
_cell.angle_beta   90.00
_cell.angle_gamma   90.00
#
_symmetry.space_group_name_H-M   'P 1'
#
loop_
_entity.id
_entity.type
_entity.pdbx_description
1 polymer ?
#
loop_
_entity_poly.entity_id
_entity_poly.type
_entity_poly.pdbx_seq_one_letter_code
_entity_poly.pdbx_strand_id
1 'polypeptide(L)'
;MRRFIMGCLAITAFSAYAGLDPNVSNDTLESAKASMQKHLEKEGLTIDDAKLSLAYKYGRNKSTIYFEVAEHDGGAEIYKVVCSGDKCHLQYR
;
A
#
# COMPACT_ATOMS: atom_id res chain seq x y z
N MET A 1 14.97 -55.25 17.49
CA MET A 1 15.75 -54.12 16.93
C MET A 1 14.85 -52.89 16.87
N ARG A 2 15.12 -51.87 17.70
CA ARG A 2 14.28 -50.65 17.81
C ARG A 2 14.96 -49.55 16.98
N ARG A 3 14.38 -49.16 15.85
CA ARG A 3 14.91 -48.11 14.97
C ARG A 3 14.34 -46.76 15.42
N PHE A 4 15.21 -45.87 15.91
CA PHE A 4 14.88 -44.48 16.18
C PHE A 4 14.84 -43.72 14.85
N ILE A 5 13.68 -43.20 14.47
CA ILE A 5 13.53 -42.32 13.31
C ILE A 5 13.90 -40.91 13.79
N MET A 6 15.10 -40.48 13.39
CA MET A 6 15.60 -39.12 13.57
C MET A 6 14.81 -38.21 12.61
N GLY A 7 13.70 -37.64 13.08
CA GLY A 7 12.91 -36.69 12.32
C GLY A 7 13.66 -35.36 12.21
N CYS A 8 14.24 -35.07 11.04
CA CYS A 8 14.72 -33.73 10.71
C CYS A 8 13.53 -32.76 10.72
N LEU A 9 13.46 -31.87 11.71
CA LEU A 9 12.63 -30.67 11.64
C LEU A 9 13.22 -29.74 10.57
N ALA A 10 12.78 -29.88 9.32
CA ALA A 10 12.95 -28.85 8.32
C ALA A 10 11.98 -27.72 8.65
N ILE A 11 12.44 -26.72 9.41
CA ILE A 11 11.70 -25.47 9.59
C ILE A 11 11.80 -24.74 8.25
N THR A 12 10.81 -24.90 7.40
CA THR A 12 10.68 -24.11 6.17
C THR A 12 10.41 -22.66 6.59
N ALA A 13 11.34 -21.77 6.24
CA ALA A 13 11.18 -20.34 6.40
C ALA A 13 9.98 -19.87 5.56
N PHE A 14 8.80 -19.80 6.17
CA PHE A 14 7.60 -19.23 5.54
C PHE A 14 7.76 -17.71 5.41
N SER A 15 8.29 -17.32 4.26
CA SER A 15 7.93 -16.14 3.45
C SER A 15 7.28 -14.96 4.20
N ALA A 16 8.05 -13.90 4.41
CA ALA A 16 7.66 -12.62 5.01
C ALA A 16 6.57 -11.82 4.23
N TYR A 17 6.01 -12.37 3.15
CA TYR A 17 4.99 -11.73 2.30
C TYR A 17 3.55 -12.19 2.60
N ALA A 18 3.32 -13.04 3.61
CA ALA A 18 2.03 -13.66 3.92
C ALA A 18 0.90 -12.71 4.42
N GLY A 19 0.99 -11.40 4.16
CA GLY A 19 -0.02 -10.42 4.60
C GLY A 19 -0.26 -9.25 3.65
N LEU A 20 0.41 -9.19 2.49
CA LEU A 20 0.22 -8.13 1.50
C LEU A 20 -0.55 -8.69 0.30
N ASP A 21 -1.78 -8.23 0.12
CA ASP A 21 -2.67 -8.65 -0.96
C ASP A 21 -2.81 -7.49 -1.97
N PRO A 22 -2.33 -7.61 -3.22
CA PRO A 22 -2.42 -6.53 -4.20
C PRO A 22 -3.86 -6.24 -4.68
N ASN A 23 -4.84 -7.09 -4.32
CA ASN A 23 -6.22 -6.95 -4.77
C ASN A 23 -7.01 -5.89 -3.97
N VAL A 24 -6.65 -4.62 -4.18
CA VAL A 24 -7.37 -3.45 -3.65
C VAL A 24 -8.58 -3.17 -4.54
N SER A 25 -9.76 -2.96 -3.94
CA SER A 25 -10.98 -2.67 -4.71
C SER A 25 -10.92 -1.30 -5.38
N ASN A 26 -11.60 -1.14 -6.53
CA ASN A 26 -11.71 0.14 -7.21
C ASN A 26 -12.29 1.22 -6.29
N ASP A 27 -13.32 0.91 -5.49
CA ASP A 27 -13.89 1.88 -4.53
C ASP A 27 -12.86 2.41 -3.52
N THR A 28 -11.95 1.54 -3.08
CA THR A 28 -10.84 1.94 -2.19
C THR A 28 -9.84 2.82 -2.92
N LEU A 29 -9.53 2.50 -4.18
CA LEU A 29 -8.64 3.32 -5.01
C LEU A 29 -9.22 4.71 -5.28
N GLU A 30 -10.51 4.80 -5.61
CA GLU A 30 -11.19 6.09 -5.82
C GLU A 30 -11.27 6.91 -4.53
N SER A 31 -11.53 6.26 -3.40
CA SER A 31 -11.48 6.93 -2.08
C SER A 31 -10.07 7.44 -1.75
N ALA A 32 -9.03 6.67 -2.12
CA ALA A 32 -7.65 7.09 -1.95
C ALA A 32 -7.29 8.27 -2.85
N LYS A 33 -7.70 8.24 -4.13
CA LYS A 33 -7.54 9.36 -5.07
C LYS A 33 -8.24 10.62 -4.57
N ALA A 34 -9.46 10.52 -4.06
CA ALA A 34 -10.17 11.67 -3.49
C ALA A 34 -9.45 12.26 -2.26
N SER A 35 -8.79 11.42 -1.45
CA SER A 35 -7.94 11.88 -0.34
C SER A 35 -6.69 12.60 -0.86
N MET A 36 -6.06 12.05 -1.89
CA MET A 36 -4.87 12.62 -2.56
C MET A 36 -5.19 13.96 -3.24
N GLN A 37 -6.30 14.03 -3.98
CA GLN A 37 -6.73 15.23 -4.69
C GLN A 37 -6.89 16.43 -3.75
N LYS A 38 -7.48 16.24 -2.57
CA LYS A 38 -7.61 17.30 -1.54
C LYS A 38 -6.27 17.84 -1.05
N HIS A 39 -5.22 17.05 -1.12
CA HIS A 39 -3.87 17.48 -0.78
C HIS A 39 -3.24 18.25 -1.94
N LEU A 40 -3.30 17.68 -3.15
CA LEU A 40 -2.77 18.30 -4.38
C LEU A 40 -3.38 19.68 -4.65
N GLU A 41 -4.70 19.83 -4.46
CA GLU A 41 -5.38 21.12 -4.65
C GLU A 41 -4.82 22.24 -3.74
N LYS A 42 -4.26 21.89 -2.56
CA LYS A 42 -3.61 22.87 -1.68
C LYS A 42 -2.23 23.30 -2.17
N GLU A 43 -1.62 22.47 -3.00
CA GLU A 43 -0.32 22.69 -3.63
C GLU A 43 -0.44 23.26 -5.04
N GLY A 44 -1.67 23.50 -5.52
CA GLY A 44 -1.95 23.98 -6.87
C GLY A 44 -1.86 22.89 -7.94
N LEU A 45 -1.90 21.62 -7.53
CA LEU A 45 -1.81 20.43 -8.38
C LEU A 45 -3.18 19.76 -8.56
N THR A 46 -3.23 18.81 -9.48
CA THR A 46 -4.41 18.00 -9.80
C THR A 46 -4.13 16.51 -9.64
N ILE A 47 -5.18 15.69 -9.55
CA ILE A 47 -5.00 14.24 -9.45
C ILE A 47 -4.29 13.62 -10.67
N ASP A 48 -4.32 14.29 -11.83
CA ASP A 48 -3.63 13.85 -13.04
C ASP A 48 -2.10 13.96 -12.91
N ASP A 49 -1.62 14.81 -12.00
CA ASP A 49 -0.20 14.94 -11.65
C ASP A 49 0.29 13.79 -10.74
N ALA A 50 -0.64 12.98 -10.21
CA ALA A 50 -0.34 11.87 -9.31
C ALA A 50 -0.50 10.51 -10.01
N LYS A 51 0.61 9.78 -10.11
CA LYS A 51 0.64 8.42 -10.65
C LYS A 51 0.51 7.39 -9.54
N LEU A 52 -0.42 6.44 -9.69
CA LEU A 52 -0.49 5.28 -8.81
C LEU A 52 0.79 4.44 -8.97
N SER A 53 1.57 4.33 -7.89
CA SER A 53 2.84 3.59 -7.86
C SER A 53 2.67 2.17 -7.32
N LEU A 54 1.96 2.04 -6.19
CA LEU A 54 1.73 0.75 -5.52
C LEU A 54 0.43 0.77 -4.72
N ALA A 55 -0.31 -0.34 -4.70
CA ALA A 55 -1.46 -0.52 -3.83
C ALA A 55 -1.49 -1.94 -3.27
N TYR A 56 -1.77 -2.08 -1.98
CA TYR A 56 -1.97 -3.39 -1.34
C TYR A 56 -2.90 -3.29 -0.15
N LYS A 57 -3.55 -4.41 0.18
CA LYS A 57 -4.24 -4.66 1.43
C LYS A 57 -3.28 -5.26 2.45
N TYR A 58 -3.50 -4.89 3.70
CA TYR A 58 -2.89 -5.52 4.86
C TYR A 58 -4.00 -5.96 5.83
N GLY A 59 -4.17 -7.27 5.97
CA GLY A 59 -5.31 -7.83 6.71
C GLY A 59 -6.64 -7.64 5.97
N ARG A 60 -7.76 -7.61 6.71
CA ARG A 60 -9.11 -7.62 6.11
C ARG A 60 -9.59 -6.26 5.61
N ASN A 61 -9.27 -5.17 6.33
CA ASN A 61 -9.95 -3.88 6.16
C ASN A 61 -9.00 -2.70 5.93
N LYS A 62 -7.68 -2.93 5.84
CA LYS A 62 -6.71 -1.85 5.62
C LYS A 62 -6.07 -1.99 4.26
N SER A 63 -5.93 -0.87 3.58
CA SER A 63 -5.19 -0.75 2.33
C SER A 63 -4.21 0.40 2.42
N THR A 64 -3.04 0.23 1.83
CA THR A 64 -2.05 1.28 1.66
C THR A 64 -1.86 1.50 0.17
N ILE A 65 -1.96 2.76 -0.25
CA ILE A 65 -1.85 3.20 -1.62
C ILE A 65 -0.74 4.25 -1.68
N TYR A 66 0.18 4.11 -2.62
CA TYR A 66 1.25 5.04 -2.87
C TYR A 66 1.03 5.76 -4.19
N PHE A 67 1.12 7.08 -4.14
CA PHE A 67 1.10 7.96 -5.31
C PHE A 67 2.47 8.60 -5.48
N GLU A 68 2.95 8.60 -6.71
CA GLU A 68 4.13 9.33 -7.13
C GLU A 68 3.67 10.62 -7.80
N VAL A 69 4.14 11.77 -7.32
CA VAL A 69 3.81 13.09 -7.87
C VAL A 69 5.10 13.70 -8.38
N ALA A 70 5.10 14.12 -9.65
CA ALA A 70 6.25 14.84 -10.20
C ALA A 70 6.27 16.25 -9.61
N GLU A 71 7.32 16.62 -8.86
CA GLU A 71 7.45 17.97 -8.34
C GLU A 71 7.76 18.97 -9.45
N HIS A 72 7.45 20.23 -9.17
CA HIS A 72 7.86 21.38 -9.97
C HIS A 72 9.38 21.63 -9.93
N ASP A 73 10.11 21.16 -8.91
CA ASP A 73 11.52 21.49 -8.64
C ASP A 73 12.55 20.34 -8.86
N GLY A 74 12.16 19.28 -9.57
CA GLY A 74 13.10 18.29 -10.14
C GLY A 74 13.24 16.96 -9.40
N GLY A 75 12.36 16.66 -8.43
CA GLY A 75 12.20 15.35 -7.78
C GLY A 75 10.82 14.74 -8.00
N ALA A 76 10.68 13.43 -7.77
CA ALA A 76 9.37 12.79 -7.64
C ALA A 76 9.11 12.52 -6.16
N GLU A 77 7.98 13.00 -5.62
CA GLU A 77 7.58 12.77 -4.25
C GLU A 77 6.64 11.56 -4.15
N ILE A 78 6.82 10.75 -3.11
CA ILE A 78 5.98 9.58 -2.83
C ILE A 78 5.06 9.86 -1.65
N TYR A 79 3.77 9.95 -1.96
CA TYR A 79 2.72 10.11 -0.97
C TYR A 79 2.09 8.78 -0.63
N LYS A 80 1.73 8.62 0.64
CA LYS A 80 1.11 7.40 1.16
C LYS A 80 -0.30 7.71 1.65
N VAL A 81 -1.29 7.07 1.07
CA VAL A 81 -2.67 7.07 1.54
C VAL A 81 -2.97 5.75 2.24
N VAL A 82 -3.48 5.83 3.47
CA VAL A 82 -3.93 4.67 4.23
C VAL A 82 -5.44 4.69 4.31
N CYS A 83 -6.08 3.64 3.81
CA CYS A 83 -7.50 3.42 3.88
C CYS A 83 -7.84 2.36 4.93
N SER A 84 -8.87 2.60 5.73
CA SER A 84 -9.43 1.64 6.69
C SER A 84 -10.94 1.65 6.57
N GLY A 85 -11.51 0.62 5.93
CA GLY A 85 -12.92 0.63 5.53
C GLY A 85 -13.18 1.71 4.47
N ASP A 86 -14.12 2.60 4.74
CA ASP A 86 -14.56 3.71 3.89
C ASP A 86 -13.73 5.00 4.06
N LYS A 87 -12.79 5.03 5.01
CA LYS A 87 -12.01 6.22 5.34
C LYS A 87 -10.59 6.11 4.83
N CYS A 88 -10.16 7.11 4.04
CA CYS A 88 -8.81 7.22 3.51
C CYS A 88 -8.14 8.52 3.94
N HIS A 89 -6.91 8.41 4.44
CA HIS A 89 -6.12 9.55 4.92
C HIS A 89 -4.73 9.54 4.32
N LEU A 90 -4.31 10.67 3.78
CA LEU A 90 -2.91 10.93 3.45
C LEU A 90 -2.08 10.92 4.75
N GLN A 91 -1.01 10.13 4.77
CA GLN A 91 0.00 10.19 5.82
C GLN A 91 1.18 11.03 5.34
N TYR A 92 1.32 12.20 5.96
CA TYR A 92 2.55 12.98 5.92
C TYR A 92 3.61 12.26 6.76
N ARG A 93 4.84 12.15 6.24
CA ARG A 93 5.95 11.52 6.95
C ARG A 93 6.83 12.56 7.63
#